data_AF-A0A2D5K9V2-F1
#
_entry.id   AF-A0A2D5K9V2-F1
#
_cell.length_a   1.000
_cell.length_b   1.000
_cell.length_c   1.000
_cell.angle_alpha   90.00
_cell.angle_beta   90.00
_cell.angle_gamma   90.00
#
_symmetry.space_group_name_H-M   'P 1'
#
loop_
_entity.id
_entity.type
_entity.pdbx_description
1 polymer ?
#
loop_
_entity_poly.entity_id
_entity_poly.type
_entity_poly.pdbx_seq_one_letter_code
_entity_poly.pdbx_strand_id
1 'polypeptide(L)'
;MKNFYYLIALITFALACIHFVAIQLSDLFWHNSYIVLYVYFPLITLLIHSVLLKQINKRPQLFINYFMGSMTIKLFLSMILLLVVLYTQPDVRISFALIFMFMYLVYTALSVVVLFKKLKQNS
;
A
#
# COMPACT_ATOMS: atom_id res chain seq x y z
N MET A 1 -9.50 16.08 0.07
CA MET A 1 -8.28 15.57 0.72
C MET A 1 -8.59 14.78 1.99
N LYS A 2 -9.32 15.35 2.97
CA LYS A 2 -9.68 14.67 4.25
C LYS A 2 -10.28 13.26 4.05
N ASN A 3 -11.22 13.11 3.12
CA ASN A 3 -11.88 11.81 2.87
C ASN A 3 -10.91 10.69 2.45
N PHE A 4 -9.79 11.01 1.78
CA PHE A 4 -8.82 9.99 1.37
C PHE A 4 -7.94 9.52 2.53
N TYR A 5 -7.57 10.42 3.45
CA TYR A 5 -6.85 10.04 4.67
C TYR A 5 -7.71 9.13 5.55
N TYR A 6 -8.99 9.46 5.73
CA TYR A 6 -9.92 8.61 6.49
C TYR A 6 -10.14 7.26 5.80
N LEU A 7 -10.24 7.24 4.47
CA LEU A 7 -10.37 5.99 3.71
C LEU A 7 -9.15 5.08 3.90
N ILE A 8 -7.93 5.64 3.80
CA ILE A 8 -6.71 4.87 4.07
C ILE A 8 -6.68 4.38 5.51
N ALA A 9 -6.94 5.25 6.49
CA ALA A 9 -6.95 4.85 7.90
C ALA A 9 -7.96 3.72 8.18
N LEU A 10 -9.17 3.83 7.61
CA LEU A 10 -10.21 2.81 7.74
C LEU A 10 -9.79 1.48 7.09
N ILE A 11 -9.20 1.51 5.89
CA ILE A 11 -8.70 0.31 5.22
C ILE A 11 -7.55 -0.32 6.01
N THR A 12 -6.58 0.47 6.48
CA THR A 12 -5.49 -0.03 7.33
C THR A 12 -6.05 -0.70 8.59
N PHE A 13 -6.99 -0.05 9.26
CA PHE A 13 -7.59 -0.56 10.48
C PHE A 13 -8.35 -1.87 10.23
N ALA A 14 -9.18 -1.91 9.19
CA ALA A 14 -9.91 -3.11 8.80
C ALA A 14 -8.96 -4.28 8.46
N LEU A 15 -7.89 -4.01 7.70
CA LEU A 15 -6.87 -5.01 7.37
C LEU A 15 -6.10 -5.49 8.61
N ALA A 16 -5.82 -4.61 9.57
CA ALA A 16 -5.18 -4.98 10.82
C ALA A 16 -6.09 -5.88 11.67
N CYS A 17 -7.38 -5.56 11.78
CA CYS A 17 -8.36 -6.40 12.46
C CYS A 17 -8.51 -7.77 11.79
N ILE A 18 -8.63 -7.81 10.46
CA ILE A 18 -8.74 -9.08 9.71
C ILE A 18 -7.49 -9.95 9.94
N HIS A 19 -6.29 -9.36 9.84
CA HIS A 19 -5.05 -10.10 10.07
C HIS A 19 -4.92 -10.58 11.52
N PHE A 20 -5.30 -9.74 12.49
CA PHE A 20 -5.30 -10.13 13.90
C PHE A 20 -6.22 -11.33 14.15
N VAL A 21 -7.45 -11.31 13.63
CA VAL A 21 -8.39 -12.45 13.71
C VAL A 21 -7.82 -13.67 13.00
N ALA A 22 -7.21 -13.51 11.82
CA ALA A 22 -6.61 -14.62 11.08
C ALA A 22 -5.48 -15.30 11.87
N ILE A 23 -4.63 -14.53 12.56
CA ILE A 23 -3.56 -15.06 13.42
C ILE A 23 -4.15 -15.84 14.60
N GLN A 24 -5.18 -15.31 15.27
CA GLN A 24 -5.84 -16.00 16.39
C GLN A 24 -6.47 -17.33 15.97
N LEU A 25 -6.94 -17.45 14.73
CA LEU A 25 -7.54 -18.69 14.20
C LEU A 25 -6.50 -19.72 13.73
N SER A 26 -5.23 -19.34 13.56
CA SER A 26 -4.20 -20.18 12.94
C SER A 26 -3.09 -20.61 13.90
N ASP A 27 -3.27 -20.40 15.21
CA ASP A 27 -2.26 -20.67 16.27
C ASP A 27 -0.89 -20.04 15.99
N LEU A 28 -0.84 -19.03 15.11
CA LEU A 28 0.37 -18.30 14.77
C LEU A 28 0.64 -17.22 15.81
N PHE A 29 1.92 -16.91 16.03
CA PHE A 29 2.30 -15.81 16.92
C PHE A 29 2.36 -14.48 16.16
N TRP A 30 1.90 -13.42 16.83
CA TRP A 30 2.08 -12.07 16.35
C TRP A 30 3.57 -11.71 16.37
N HIS A 31 4.10 -11.29 15.22
CA HIS A 31 5.48 -10.84 15.10
C HIS A 31 5.54 -9.33 14.88
N ASN A 32 6.49 -8.66 15.54
CA ASN A 32 6.61 -7.19 15.50
C ASN A 32 6.94 -6.65 14.09
N SER A 33 7.46 -7.49 13.20
CA SER A 33 7.73 -7.10 11.81
C SER A 33 6.48 -6.77 11.01
N TYR A 34 5.32 -7.32 11.37
CA TYR A 34 4.07 -7.00 10.66
C TYR A 34 3.70 -5.51 10.76
N ILE A 35 4.11 -4.82 11.83
CA ILE A 35 3.90 -3.38 12.03
C ILE A 35 4.49 -2.58 10.86
N VAL A 36 5.63 -3.03 10.31
CA VAL A 36 6.29 -2.37 9.18
C VAL A 36 5.34 -2.27 7.98
N LEU A 37 4.50 -3.29 7.72
CA LEU A 37 3.55 -3.28 6.61
C LEU A 37 2.42 -2.27 6.81
N TYR A 38 1.90 -2.20 8.04
CA TYR A 38 0.84 -1.26 8.43
C TYR A 38 1.29 0.19 8.45
N VAL A 39 2.59 0.44 8.53
CA VAL A 39 3.16 1.79 8.40
C VAL A 39 3.53 2.07 6.95
N TYR A 40 4.24 1.15 6.30
CA TYR A 40 4.77 1.32 4.95
C TYR A 40 3.69 1.57 3.90
N PHE A 41 2.69 0.68 3.81
CA PHE A 41 1.72 0.74 2.72
C PHE A 41 0.81 1.99 2.75
N PRO A 42 0.27 2.40 3.91
CA PRO A 42 -0.45 3.67 4.01
C PRO A 42 0.42 4.87 3.65
N LEU A 43 1.65 4.94 4.19
CA LEU A 43 2.54 6.08 3.97
C LEU A 43 2.94 6.22 2.50
N ILE A 44 3.39 5.14 1.86
CA ILE A 44 3.80 5.21 0.45
C ILE A 44 2.60 5.55 -0.45
N THR A 45 1.42 5.04 -0.12
CA THR A 45 0.19 5.34 -0.87
C THR A 45 -0.21 6.81 -0.73
N LEU A 46 -0.10 7.39 0.47
CA LEU A 46 -0.34 8.81 0.71
C LEU A 46 0.66 9.70 -0.02
N LEU A 47 1.94 9.32 -0.01
CA LEU A 47 3.00 10.03 -0.72
C LEU A 47 2.70 10.06 -2.22
N ILE A 48 2.45 8.89 -2.82
CA ILE A 48 2.13 8.77 -4.25
C ILE A 48 0.88 9.58 -4.59
N HIS A 49 -0.19 9.45 -3.81
CA HIS A 49 -1.41 10.21 -4.04
C HIS A 49 -1.16 11.72 -4.03
N SER A 50 -0.34 12.21 -3.09
CA SER A 50 0.01 13.62 -2.97
C SER A 50 0.85 14.11 -4.16
N VAL A 51 1.78 13.28 -4.66
CA VAL A 51 2.58 13.57 -5.85
C VAL A 51 1.69 13.66 -7.09
N LEU A 52 0.77 12.71 -7.27
CA LEU A 52 -0.09 12.63 -8.45
C LEU A 52 -1.17 13.71 -8.48
N LEU A 53 -1.74 14.08 -7.33
CA LEU A 53 -2.69 15.18 -7.24
C LEU A 53 -2.09 16.51 -7.72
N LYS A 54 -0.79 16.74 -7.52
CA LYS A 54 -0.10 17.95 -8.02
C LYS A 54 0.03 17.99 -9.55
N GLN A 55 -0.08 16.85 -10.21
CA GLN A 55 0.09 16.72 -11.67
C GLN A 55 -1.25 16.52 -12.40
N ILE A 56 -2.36 16.26 -11.69
CA ILE A 56 -3.64 15.85 -12.30
C ILE A 56 -4.29 16.94 -13.16
N ASN A 57 -4.07 18.22 -12.87
CA ASN A 57 -4.60 19.35 -13.65
C ASN A 57 -3.61 19.85 -14.72
N LYS A 58 -2.48 19.16 -14.91
CA LYS A 58 -1.46 19.53 -15.89
C LYS A 58 -1.64 18.71 -17.17
N ARG A 59 -0.65 18.75 -18.07
CA ARG A 59 -0.65 17.97 -19.31
C ARG A 59 -0.82 16.46 -19.00
N PRO A 60 -1.73 15.74 -19.69
CA PRO A 60 -1.97 14.32 -19.45
C PRO A 60 -0.70 13.46 -19.54
N GLN A 61 0.19 13.78 -20.47
CA GLN A 61 1.47 13.07 -20.64
C GLN A 61 2.36 13.16 -19.39
N LEU A 62 2.40 14.34 -18.76
CA LEU A 62 3.17 14.54 -17.53
C LEU A 62 2.58 13.69 -16.39
N PHE A 63 1.26 13.68 -16.26
CA PHE A 63 0.57 12.86 -15.28
C PHE A 63 0.88 11.37 -15.46
N ILE A 64 0.83 10.85 -16.69
CA ILE A 64 1.17 9.45 -17.00
C ILE A 64 2.61 9.13 -16.58
N ASN A 65 3.56 10.01 -16.90
CA ASN A 65 4.98 9.81 -16.53
C ASN A 65 5.17 9.73 -15.01
N TYR A 66 4.53 10.63 -14.24
CA TYR A 66 4.61 10.59 -12.78
C TYR A 66 3.87 9.37 -12.19
N PHE A 67 2.74 8.97 -12.78
CA PHE A 67 2.03 7.76 -12.37
C PHE A 67 2.90 6.52 -12.55
N MET A 68 3.41 6.30 -13.76
CA MET A 68 4.28 5.16 -14.06
C MET A 68 5.54 5.18 -13.20
N GLY A 69 6.22 6.33 -13.09
CA GLY A 69 7.42 6.46 -12.27
C GLY A 69 7.17 6.18 -10.79
N SER A 70 6.12 6.74 -10.21
CA SER A 70 5.78 6.54 -8.80
C SER A 70 5.37 5.10 -8.48
N MET A 71 4.64 4.44 -9.39
CA MET A 71 4.28 3.03 -9.24
C MET A 71 5.50 2.11 -9.35
N THR A 72 6.43 2.40 -10.27
CA THR A 72 7.69 1.66 -10.37
C THR A 72 8.55 1.83 -9.11
N ILE A 73 8.70 3.06 -8.60
CA ILE A 73 9.42 3.31 -7.34
C ILE A 73 8.76 2.55 -6.18
N LYS A 74 7.42 2.56 -6.08
CA LYS A 74 6.68 1.79 -5.08
C LYS A 74 7.01 0.30 -5.18
N LEU A 75 7.02 -0.27 -6.39
CA LEU A 75 7.34 -1.67 -6.62
C LEU A 75 8.74 -2.02 -6.12
N PHE A 76 9.76 -1.25 -6.50
CA PHE A 76 11.14 -1.49 -6.06
C PHE A 76 11.30 -1.35 -4.55
N LEU A 77 10.73 -0.30 -3.94
CA LEU A 77 10.75 -0.14 -2.48
C LEU A 77 10.04 -1.30 -1.77
N SER A 78 8.91 -1.76 -2.31
CA SER A 78 8.16 -2.88 -1.75
C SER A 78 8.98 -4.17 -1.83
N MET A 79 9.69 -4.38 -2.95
CA MET A 79 10.57 -5.54 -3.14
C MET A 79 11.75 -5.53 -2.17
N ILE A 80 12.42 -4.39 -1.99
CA ILE A 80 13.51 -4.24 -1.01
C ILE A 80 13.00 -4.56 0.40
N LEU A 81 11.86 -3.98 0.80
CA LEU A 81 11.26 -4.24 2.11
C LEU A 81 10.96 -5.72 2.31
N LEU A 82 10.37 -6.37 1.31
CA LEU A 82 10.07 -7.80 1.35
C LEU A 82 11.36 -8.60 1.58
N LEU A 83 12.37 -8.41 0.72
CA LEU A 83 13.63 -9.14 0.82
C LEU A 83 14.30 -8.96 2.18
N VAL A 84 14.38 -7.72 2.69
CA VAL A 84 14.97 -7.43 4.01
C VAL A 84 14.31 -8.27 5.11
N VAL A 85 12.97 -8.34 5.14
CA VAL A 85 12.28 -9.13 6.17
C VAL A 85 12.46 -10.64 5.95
N LEU A 86 12.37 -11.14 4.72
CA LEU A 86 12.50 -12.58 4.44
C LEU A 86 13.90 -13.14 4.75
N TYR A 87 14.95 -12.30 4.63
CA TYR A 87 16.33 -12.68 4.97
C TYR A 87 16.66 -12.49 6.46
N THR A 88 16.08 -11.49 7.14
CA THR A 88 16.35 -11.25 8.56
C THR A 88 15.48 -12.09 9.50
N GLN A 89 14.30 -12.51 9.06
CA GLN A 89 13.30 -13.20 9.90
C GLN A 89 12.72 -14.40 9.14
N PRO A 90 13.47 -15.50 9.05
CA PRO A 90 13.04 -16.68 8.30
C PRO A 90 11.78 -17.34 8.89
N ASP A 91 11.56 -17.21 10.20
CA ASP A 91 10.46 -17.85 10.93
C ASP A 91 9.07 -17.38 10.47
N VAL A 92 8.96 -16.14 9.99
CA VAL A 92 7.70 -15.54 9.53
C VAL A 92 7.61 -15.42 8.01
N ARG A 93 8.54 -16.03 7.26
CA ARG A 93 8.73 -15.80 5.82
C ARG A 93 7.44 -15.99 5.02
N ILE A 94 6.74 -17.10 5.23
CA ILE A 94 5.52 -17.46 4.48
C ILE A 94 4.37 -16.53 4.87
N SER A 95 4.09 -16.43 6.17
CA SER A 95 3.00 -15.60 6.70
C SER A 95 3.17 -14.13 6.33
N PHE A 96 4.40 -13.59 6.43
CA PHE A 96 4.74 -12.23 6.05
C PHE A 96 4.57 -12.00 4.53
N ALA A 97 5.02 -12.92 3.69
CA ALA A 97 4.87 -12.78 2.24
C ALA A 97 3.39 -12.76 1.81
N LEU A 98 2.53 -13.56 2.45
CA LEU A 98 1.09 -13.59 2.18
C LEU A 98 0.41 -12.27 2.52
N ILE A 99 0.62 -11.76 3.74
CA ILE A 99 0.03 -10.48 4.16
C ILE A 99 0.62 -9.32 3.35
N PHE A 100 1.92 -9.35 3.04
CA PHE A 100 2.56 -8.37 2.16
C PHE A 100 1.90 -8.35 0.78
N MET A 101 1.70 -9.51 0.16
CA MET A 101 1.07 -9.62 -1.16
C MET A 101 -0.36 -9.06 -1.12
N PHE A 102 -1.12 -9.46 -0.10
CA PHE A 102 -2.50 -8.98 0.06
C PHE A 102 -2.57 -7.47 0.23
N MET A 103 -1.76 -6.90 1.14
CA MET A 103 -1.70 -5.45 1.33
C MET A 103 -1.20 -4.74 0.07
N TYR A 104 -0.18 -5.26 -0.60
CA TYR A 104 0.32 -4.69 -1.85
C TYR A 104 -0.79 -4.55 -2.90
N LEU A 105 -1.59 -5.61 -3.09
CA LEU A 105 -2.71 -5.62 -4.03
C LEU A 105 -3.79 -4.62 -3.62
N VAL A 106 -4.24 -4.64 -2.36
CA VAL A 106 -5.30 -3.75 -1.87
C VAL A 106 -4.90 -2.29 -2.02
N TYR A 107 -3.69 -1.91 -1.59
CA TYR A 107 -3.23 -0.52 -1.69
C TYR A 107 -2.97 -0.08 -3.12
N THR A 108 -2.50 -0.99 -3.98
CA THR A 108 -2.30 -0.68 -5.40
C THR A 108 -3.63 -0.50 -6.12
N ALA A 109 -4.59 -1.39 -5.90
CA ALA A 109 -5.95 -1.25 -6.43
C ALA A 109 -6.60 0.05 -5.94
N LEU A 110 -6.46 0.39 -4.66
CA LEU A 110 -6.96 1.64 -4.09
C LEU A 110 -6.35 2.86 -4.79
N SER A 111 -5.02 2.89 -4.99
CA SER A 111 -4.35 3.97 -5.71
C SER A 111 -4.92 4.18 -7.10
N VAL A 112 -5.10 3.09 -7.87
CA VAL A 112 -5.61 3.14 -9.24
C VAL A 112 -7.07 3.58 -9.28
N VAL A 113 -7.94 2.96 -8.47
CA VAL A 113 -9.39 3.24 -8.47
C VAL A 113 -9.69 4.68 -8.07
N VAL A 114 -9.05 5.19 -7.02
CA VAL A 114 -9.28 6.57 -6.56
C VAL A 114 -8.78 7.57 -7.59
N LEU A 115 -7.62 7.31 -8.18
CA LEU A 115 -7.02 8.17 -9.19
C LEU A 115 -7.87 8.19 -10.47
N PHE A 116 -8.34 7.03 -10.93
CA PHE A 116 -9.19 6.90 -12.10
C PHE A 116 -10.53 7.63 -11.92
N LYS A 117 -11.16 7.48 -10.75
CA LYS A 117 -12.37 8.25 -10.39
C LYS A 117 -12.11 9.75 -10.46
N LYS A 118 -10.94 10.21 -10.01
CA LYS A 118 -10.58 11.64 -10.01
C LYS A 118 -10.30 12.17 -11.42
N LEU A 119 -9.64 11.40 -12.27
CA LEU A 119 -9.43 11.75 -13.68
C LEU A 119 -10.75 11.87 -14.43
N LYS A 120 -11.69 10.93 -14.22
CA LYS A 120 -13.02 10.97 -14.84
C LYS A 120 -13.85 12.20 -14.42
N GLN A 121 -13.66 12.71 -13.20
CA GLN A 121 -14.33 13.92 -12.73
C GLN A 121 -13.74 15.22 -13.32
N ASN A 122 -12.49 15.18 -13.79
CA ASN A 122 -11.76 16.34 -14.30
C ASN A 122 -11.68 16.37 -15.84
N SER A 123 -12.26 15.39 -16.53
CA SER A 123 -12.40 15.32 -17.99
C SER A 123 -13.79 15.76 -18.41
#